data_AF-A0A942FLR5-F1
#
_entry.id   AF-A0A942FLR5-F1
#
_cell.length_a   1.000
_cell.length_b   1.000
_cell.length_c   1.000
_cell.angle_alpha   90.00
_cell.angle_beta   90.00
_cell.angle_gamma   90.00
#
_symmetry.space_group_name_H-M   'P 1'
#
loop_
_entity.id
_entity.type
_entity.pdbx_description
1 polymer ?
#
loop_
_entity_poly.entity_id
_entity_poly.type
_entity_poly.pdbx_seq_one_letter_code
_entity_poly.pdbx_strand_id
1 'polypeptide(L)'
;MSARILVLGASYGLLPGMRLALAGHRVTLVGRADEIATMGREPLRLELAGRRDGAPIVLTLPPGQGISLTTSAEADPGAADMVLLAMQEPQYADPVVAELMGRVAASGRPCLSIMNLPPPPFLARLGIDPAALEGVYASAAVWSRFAPEQVTLASPDAQAVRLDPAQPGVLTVTLASNFKAAPFARAEDQALLDQLSRDWAAYKHEGQRPPVQLLAQHSLHVPLAKWPMLIAGNCRCLVEGGIRPIAEAVHADLATSEQLYVAVTELALSLGAREADLVPFAAYAKAAQGLTRPSSLARALANGATRVERIDLLIMRLLAAQGFDPAPLEPIVAAIEARLAENAARIASAA
;
A
#
# COMPACT_ATOMS: atom_id res chain seq x y z
N MET A 1 -20.96 4.18 16.24
CA MET A 1 -21.39 2.77 16.17
C MET A 1 -20.20 1.93 15.73
N SER A 2 -20.12 0.65 16.12
CA SER A 2 -19.02 -0.22 15.67
C SER A 2 -19.21 -0.62 14.20
N ALA A 3 -18.33 -0.15 13.32
CA ALA A 3 -18.27 -0.57 11.92
C ALA A 3 -17.62 -1.95 11.76
N ARG A 4 -18.03 -2.68 10.71
CA ARG A 4 -17.47 -3.97 10.29
C ARG A 4 -16.56 -3.78 9.09
N ILE A 5 -15.34 -4.28 9.18
CA ILE A 5 -14.28 -3.99 8.23
C ILE A 5 -13.68 -5.30 7.72
N LEU A 6 -13.75 -5.53 6.41
CA LEU A 6 -13.07 -6.66 5.76
C LEU A 6 -11.70 -6.19 5.25
N VAL A 7 -10.63 -6.86 5.65
CA VAL A 7 -9.26 -6.51 5.25
C VAL A 7 -8.68 -7.63 4.42
N LEU A 8 -8.44 -7.37 3.14
CA LEU A 8 -7.76 -8.30 2.24
C LEU A 8 -6.26 -8.21 2.46
N GLY A 9 -5.65 -9.29 2.98
CA GLY A 9 -4.23 -9.39 3.27
C GLY A 9 -3.91 -9.33 4.76
N ALA A 10 -3.58 -10.49 5.35
CA ALA A 10 -3.26 -10.62 6.78
C ALA A 10 -1.81 -10.20 7.16
N SER A 11 -0.98 -9.81 6.19
CA SER A 11 0.38 -9.32 6.44
C SER A 11 0.39 -7.83 6.78
N TYR A 12 0.57 -6.95 5.79
CA TYR A 12 0.56 -5.52 6.03
C TYR A 12 -0.80 -5.02 6.57
N GLY A 13 -1.91 -5.65 6.17
CA GLY A 13 -3.25 -5.35 6.67
C GLY A 13 -3.45 -5.63 8.16
N LEU A 14 -2.55 -6.37 8.83
CA LEU A 14 -2.59 -6.54 10.28
C LEU A 14 -2.45 -5.20 11.02
N LEU A 15 -1.67 -4.25 10.48
CA LEU A 15 -1.49 -2.91 11.06
C LEU A 15 -2.83 -2.15 11.16
N PRO A 16 -3.52 -1.83 10.04
CA PRO A 16 -4.82 -1.20 10.14
C PRO A 16 -5.88 -2.08 10.80
N GLY A 17 -5.84 -3.40 10.60
CA GLY A 17 -6.79 -4.32 11.22
C GLY A 17 -6.75 -4.26 12.76
N MET A 18 -5.58 -4.39 13.36
CA MET A 18 -5.44 -4.31 14.82
C MET A 18 -5.75 -2.91 15.36
N ARG A 19 -5.33 -1.85 14.66
CA ARG A 19 -5.62 -0.48 15.09
C ARG A 19 -7.11 -0.16 15.09
N LEU A 20 -7.86 -0.63 14.09
CA LEU A 20 -9.31 -0.49 14.01
C LEU A 20 -10.02 -1.37 15.05
N ALA A 21 -9.59 -2.62 15.25
CA ALA A 21 -10.16 -3.50 16.26
C ALA A 21 -9.99 -2.93 17.68
N LEU A 22 -8.80 -2.40 18.00
CA LEU A 22 -8.52 -1.72 19.27
C LEU A 22 -9.33 -0.44 19.46
N ALA A 23 -9.68 0.24 18.37
CA ALA A 23 -10.57 1.40 18.37
C ALA A 23 -12.07 1.04 18.54
N GLY A 24 -12.42 -0.25 18.66
CA GLY A 24 -13.78 -0.71 18.92
C GLY A 24 -14.57 -1.14 17.67
N HIS A 25 -13.90 -1.28 16.52
CA HIS A 25 -14.50 -1.83 15.30
C HIS A 25 -14.39 -3.35 15.25
N ARG A 26 -15.21 -3.99 14.40
CA ARG A 26 -15.09 -5.42 14.12
C ARG A 26 -14.30 -5.59 12.83
N VAL A 27 -13.28 -6.43 12.84
CA VAL A 27 -12.40 -6.63 11.70
C VAL A 27 -12.40 -8.11 11.30
N THR A 28 -12.47 -8.37 10.00
CA THR A 28 -12.24 -9.69 9.42
C THR A 28 -10.99 -9.61 8.55
N LEU A 29 -9.91 -10.32 8.92
CA LEU A 29 -8.67 -10.40 8.14
C LEU A 29 -8.70 -11.62 7.23
N VAL A 30 -8.48 -11.39 5.94
CA VAL A 30 -8.32 -12.44 4.93
C VAL A 30 -6.83 -12.78 4.78
N GLY A 31 -6.47 -14.04 4.97
CA GLY A 31 -5.11 -14.52 4.83
C GLY A 31 -5.05 -15.91 4.21
N ARG A 32 -3.84 -16.45 4.03
CA ARG A 32 -3.67 -17.84 3.62
C ARG A 32 -4.04 -18.78 4.76
N ALA A 33 -4.54 -19.97 4.44
CA ALA A 33 -5.08 -20.92 5.43
C ALA A 33 -4.07 -21.29 6.52
N ASP A 34 -2.80 -21.50 6.14
CA ASP A 34 -1.68 -21.77 7.04
C ASP A 34 -1.39 -20.57 7.96
N GLU A 35 -1.32 -19.36 7.40
CA GLU A 35 -1.06 -18.14 8.18
C GLU A 35 -2.16 -17.90 9.22
N ILE A 36 -3.42 -17.97 8.80
CA ILE A 36 -4.54 -17.69 9.71
C ILE A 36 -4.74 -18.78 10.76
N ALA A 37 -4.37 -20.03 10.46
CA ALA A 37 -4.41 -21.12 11.45
C ALA A 37 -3.42 -20.87 12.59
N THR A 38 -2.21 -20.38 12.28
CA THR A 38 -1.23 -19.97 13.29
C THR A 38 -1.69 -18.72 14.05
N MET A 39 -2.09 -17.69 13.32
CA MET A 39 -2.62 -16.43 13.90
C MET A 39 -3.83 -16.65 14.81
N GLY A 40 -4.66 -17.65 14.53
CA GLY A 40 -5.85 -17.98 15.33
C GLY A 40 -5.55 -18.66 16.67
N ARG A 41 -4.29 -19.10 16.90
CA ARG A 41 -3.87 -19.78 18.12
C ARG A 41 -3.02 -18.89 19.03
N GLU A 42 -2.45 -17.82 18.50
CA GLU A 42 -1.51 -16.93 19.19
C GLU A 42 -2.02 -15.49 19.26
N PRO A 43 -1.62 -14.70 20.27
CA PRO A 43 -1.96 -13.28 20.30
C PRO A 43 -1.40 -12.54 19.08
N LEU A 44 -2.24 -11.71 18.46
CA LEU A 44 -1.81 -10.79 17.42
C LEU A 44 -1.07 -9.62 18.08
N ARG A 45 0.08 -9.21 17.52
CA ARG A 45 0.93 -8.15 18.09
C ARG A 45 1.36 -7.13 17.04
N LEU A 46 1.20 -5.85 17.37
CA LEU A 46 1.88 -4.75 16.69
C LEU A 46 2.97 -4.19 17.60
N GLU A 47 4.20 -4.19 17.12
CA GLU A 47 5.34 -3.62 17.82
C GLU A 47 5.72 -2.28 17.17
N LEU A 48 5.64 -1.19 17.93
CA LEU A 48 5.89 0.17 17.47
C LEU A 48 6.88 0.86 18.41
N ALA A 49 7.45 1.98 17.97
CA ALA A 49 8.26 2.87 18.81
C ALA A 49 7.53 4.21 19.03
N GLY A 50 7.52 4.68 20.29
CA GLY A 50 6.97 5.98 20.68
C GLY A 50 7.66 7.13 19.92
N ARG A 51 6.87 8.13 19.48
CA ARG A 51 7.42 9.25 18.68
C ARG A 51 8.33 10.20 19.47
N ARG A 52 8.20 10.27 20.80
CA ARG A 52 8.93 11.23 21.65
C ARG A 52 10.27 10.69 22.13
N ASP A 53 10.27 9.47 22.64
CA ASP A 53 11.37 8.85 23.38
C ASP A 53 11.86 7.55 22.74
N GLY A 54 11.20 7.09 21.67
CA GLY A 54 11.49 5.80 21.05
C GLY A 54 11.08 4.60 21.90
N ALA A 55 10.35 4.80 23.00
CA ALA A 55 9.98 3.72 23.91
C ALA A 55 9.13 2.67 23.18
N PRO A 56 9.35 1.37 23.42
CA PRO A 56 8.60 0.33 22.76
C PRO A 56 7.12 0.39 23.18
N ILE A 57 6.23 0.31 22.20
CA ILE A 57 4.78 0.18 22.37
C ILE A 57 4.38 -1.14 21.74
N VAL A 58 3.83 -2.07 22.53
CA VAL A 58 3.36 -3.37 22.04
C VAL A 58 1.85 -3.43 22.21
N LEU A 59 1.14 -3.34 21.09
CA LEU A 59 -0.30 -3.56 21.09
C LEU A 59 -0.57 -5.05 20.91
N THR A 60 -1.36 -5.64 21.80
CA THR A 60 -1.66 -7.08 21.79
C THR A 60 -3.18 -7.28 21.72
N LEU A 61 -3.62 -8.20 20.87
CA LEU A 61 -4.99 -8.71 20.83
C LEU A 61 -4.99 -10.22 21.01
N PRO A 62 -5.65 -10.75 22.06
CA PRO A 62 -5.91 -12.18 22.19
C PRO A 62 -6.68 -12.76 20.99
N PRO A 63 -6.50 -14.05 20.68
CA PRO A 63 -7.28 -14.72 19.64
C PRO A 63 -8.79 -14.52 19.81
N GLY A 64 -9.48 -14.19 18.72
CA GLY A 64 -10.93 -13.97 18.69
C GLY A 64 -11.41 -12.63 19.25
N GLN A 65 -10.53 -11.78 19.80
CA GLN A 65 -10.92 -10.47 20.32
C GLN A 65 -10.88 -9.40 19.21
N GLY A 66 -12.07 -9.00 18.74
CA GLY A 66 -12.25 -7.89 17.78
C GLY A 66 -11.85 -8.21 16.34
N ILE A 67 -10.97 -9.20 16.14
CA ILE A 67 -10.53 -9.72 14.85
C ILE A 67 -11.00 -11.15 14.65
N SER A 68 -11.70 -11.38 13.55
CA SER A 68 -11.94 -12.71 12.97
C SER A 68 -10.97 -12.94 11.81
N LEU A 69 -10.61 -14.21 11.58
CA LEU A 69 -9.72 -14.61 10.49
C LEU A 69 -10.49 -15.48 9.51
N THR A 70 -10.23 -15.33 8.22
CA THR A 70 -10.88 -16.13 7.17
C THR A 70 -10.00 -16.27 5.94
N THR A 71 -10.38 -17.17 5.04
CA THR A 71 -9.75 -17.37 3.73
C THR A 71 -10.45 -16.56 2.65
N SER A 72 -9.81 -16.39 1.48
CA SER A 72 -10.43 -15.67 0.36
C SER A 72 -11.73 -16.32 -0.14
N ALA A 73 -11.81 -17.65 -0.06
CA ALA A 73 -13.00 -18.41 -0.44
C ALA A 73 -14.18 -18.14 0.50
N GLU A 74 -13.92 -18.13 1.80
CA GLU A 74 -14.96 -18.03 2.84
C GLU A 74 -15.36 -16.59 3.18
N ALA A 75 -14.55 -15.60 2.83
CA ALA A 75 -14.83 -14.20 3.12
C ALA A 75 -16.19 -13.75 2.58
N ASP A 76 -16.94 -12.97 3.36
CA ASP A 76 -18.23 -12.38 2.95
C ASP A 76 -18.13 -10.84 2.89
N PRO A 77 -17.94 -10.25 1.70
CA PRO A 77 -17.94 -8.79 1.53
C PRO A 77 -19.28 -8.13 1.88
N GLY A 78 -20.41 -8.84 1.77
CA GLY A 78 -21.75 -8.30 2.04
C GLY A 78 -21.97 -7.97 3.52
N ALA A 79 -21.27 -8.69 4.41
CA ALA A 79 -21.27 -8.45 5.84
C ALA A 79 -20.36 -7.29 6.31
N ALA A 80 -19.55 -6.72 5.42
CA ALA A 80 -18.69 -5.58 5.75
C ALA A 80 -19.39 -4.25 5.47
N ASP A 81 -19.03 -3.22 6.24
CA ASP A 81 -19.43 -1.83 5.97
C ASP A 81 -18.37 -1.12 5.10
N MET A 82 -17.10 -1.54 5.17
CA MET A 82 -16.00 -1.09 4.31
C MET A 82 -14.99 -2.24 4.09
N VAL A 83 -14.32 -2.23 2.93
CA VAL A 83 -13.23 -3.15 2.59
C VAL A 83 -11.89 -2.42 2.53
N LEU A 84 -10.84 -2.93 3.16
CA LEU A 84 -9.46 -2.46 2.95
C LEU A 84 -8.71 -3.44 2.04
N LEU A 85 -8.10 -2.89 1.00
CA LEU A 85 -7.27 -3.63 0.05
C LEU A 85 -5.80 -3.47 0.46
N ALA A 86 -5.26 -4.47 1.17
CA ALA A 86 -3.93 -4.48 1.79
C ALA A 86 -3.01 -5.60 1.26
N MET A 87 -3.28 -6.09 0.04
CA MET A 87 -2.44 -7.01 -0.72
C MET A 87 -1.72 -6.25 -1.84
N GLN A 88 -0.58 -6.77 -2.32
CA GLN A 88 0.07 -6.19 -3.51
C GLN A 88 -0.71 -6.56 -4.77
N GLU A 89 -0.75 -5.66 -5.76
CA GLU A 89 -1.58 -5.83 -6.96
C GLU A 89 -1.45 -7.19 -7.67
N PRO A 90 -0.25 -7.79 -7.86
CA PRO A 90 -0.13 -9.07 -8.55
C PRO A 90 -0.85 -10.24 -7.85
N GLN A 91 -1.12 -10.12 -6.55
CA GLN A 91 -1.80 -11.18 -5.79
C GLN A 91 -3.28 -11.30 -6.18
N TYR A 92 -3.90 -10.27 -6.76
CA TYR A 92 -5.29 -10.34 -7.22
C TYR A 92 -5.47 -11.20 -8.47
N ALA A 93 -4.40 -11.69 -9.09
CA ALA A 93 -4.49 -12.64 -10.20
C ALA A 93 -4.68 -14.09 -9.76
N ASP A 94 -4.48 -14.38 -8.47
CA ASP A 94 -4.85 -15.69 -7.94
C ASP A 94 -6.36 -15.90 -8.17
N PRO A 95 -6.79 -17.03 -8.75
CA PRO A 95 -8.20 -17.23 -9.12
C PRO A 95 -9.17 -17.08 -7.94
N VAL A 96 -8.79 -17.53 -6.74
CA VAL A 96 -9.64 -17.46 -5.54
C VAL A 96 -9.75 -16.01 -5.06
N VAL A 97 -8.64 -15.26 -5.12
CA VAL A 97 -8.65 -13.83 -4.79
C VAL A 97 -9.42 -13.03 -5.83
N ALA A 98 -9.28 -13.35 -7.13
CA ALA A 98 -10.02 -12.70 -8.21
C ALA A 98 -11.54 -12.90 -8.08
N GLU A 99 -11.98 -14.10 -7.67
CA GLU A 99 -13.38 -14.36 -7.36
C GLU A 99 -13.88 -13.51 -6.18
N LEU A 100 -13.09 -13.43 -5.10
CA LEU A 100 -13.39 -12.54 -3.97
C LEU A 100 -13.51 -11.08 -4.42
N MET A 101 -12.59 -10.59 -5.26
CA MET A 101 -12.65 -9.23 -5.81
C MET A 101 -13.94 -9.00 -6.62
N GLY A 102 -14.40 -10.01 -7.37
CA GLY A 102 -15.70 -9.97 -8.04
C GLY A 102 -16.88 -9.81 -7.06
N ARG A 103 -16.86 -10.52 -5.93
CA ARG A 103 -17.87 -10.38 -4.86
C ARG A 103 -17.78 -9.04 -4.14
N VAL A 104 -16.56 -8.52 -3.90
CA VAL A 104 -16.35 -7.19 -3.33
C VAL A 104 -16.93 -6.11 -4.25
N ALA A 105 -16.65 -6.16 -5.56
CA ALA A 105 -17.24 -5.24 -6.52
C ALA A 105 -18.78 -5.29 -6.49
N ALA A 106 -19.36 -6.49 -6.56
CA ALA A 106 -20.81 -6.69 -6.55
C ALA A 106 -21.49 -6.21 -5.24
N SER A 107 -20.76 -6.21 -4.12
CA SER A 107 -21.30 -5.75 -2.84
C SER A 107 -21.53 -4.24 -2.76
N GLY A 108 -20.92 -3.45 -3.65
CA GLY A 108 -21.01 -1.99 -3.67
C GLY A 108 -20.37 -1.28 -2.47
N ARG A 109 -19.75 -2.01 -1.54
CA ARG A 109 -19.14 -1.45 -0.32
C ARG A 109 -17.94 -0.56 -0.65
N PRO A 110 -17.72 0.54 0.09
CA PRO A 110 -16.54 1.38 -0.10
C PRO A 110 -15.25 0.58 0.11
N CYS A 111 -14.28 0.82 -0.76
CA CYS A 111 -12.97 0.17 -0.73
C CYS A 111 -11.86 1.20 -0.51
N LEU A 112 -11.08 1.05 0.56
CA LEU A 112 -9.87 1.81 0.80
C LEU A 112 -8.64 0.97 0.40
N SER A 113 -7.96 1.36 -0.66
CA SER A 113 -6.67 0.78 -1.02
C SER A 113 -5.54 1.40 -0.21
N ILE A 114 -4.62 0.57 0.29
CA ILE A 114 -3.35 0.98 0.88
C ILE A 114 -2.15 0.43 0.09
N MET A 115 -2.34 0.20 -1.21
CA MET A 115 -1.28 -0.25 -2.12
C MET A 115 -0.40 0.91 -2.57
N ASN A 116 0.82 0.62 -3.05
CA ASN A 116 1.63 1.64 -3.70
C ASN A 116 1.13 1.91 -5.12
N LEU A 117 0.67 0.87 -5.82
CA LEU A 117 0.04 1.00 -7.13
C LEU A 117 -1.45 1.35 -6.95
N PRO A 118 -1.90 2.54 -7.38
CA PRO A 118 -3.31 2.92 -7.28
C PRO A 118 -4.21 1.97 -8.08
N PRO A 119 -5.40 1.61 -7.59
CA PRO A 119 -6.38 0.88 -8.40
C PRO A 119 -6.85 1.68 -9.62
N PRO A 120 -7.11 1.05 -10.79
CA PRO A 120 -7.68 1.72 -11.95
C PRO A 120 -8.96 2.54 -11.67
N PRO A 121 -9.93 2.07 -10.84
CA PRO A 121 -11.12 2.86 -10.52
C PRO A 121 -10.79 4.16 -9.76
N PHE A 122 -9.73 4.18 -8.96
CA PHE A 122 -9.26 5.41 -8.33
C PHE A 122 -8.61 6.35 -9.36
N LEU A 123 -7.78 5.82 -10.27
CA LEU A 123 -7.16 6.62 -11.33
C LEU A 123 -8.21 7.23 -12.28
N ALA A 124 -9.32 6.54 -12.54
CA ALA A 124 -10.44 7.09 -13.30
C ALA A 124 -11.04 8.35 -12.65
N ARG A 125 -11.03 8.45 -11.32
CA ARG A 125 -11.47 9.67 -10.59
C ARG A 125 -10.50 10.85 -10.76
N LEU A 126 -9.25 10.59 -11.15
CA LEU A 126 -8.26 11.60 -11.52
C LEU A 126 -8.35 12.00 -13.01
N GLY A 127 -9.30 11.43 -13.76
CA GLY A 127 -9.43 11.69 -15.20
C GLY A 127 -8.37 11.00 -16.06
N ILE A 128 -7.68 9.98 -15.53
CA ILE A 128 -6.66 9.23 -16.28
C ILE A 128 -7.33 8.30 -17.29
N ASP A 129 -6.87 8.37 -18.54
CA ASP A 129 -7.32 7.51 -19.62
C ASP A 129 -6.91 6.04 -19.37
N PRO A 130 -7.85 5.08 -19.46
CA PRO A 130 -7.54 3.65 -19.38
C PRO A 130 -6.43 3.17 -20.33
N ALA A 131 -6.24 3.82 -21.48
CA ALA A 131 -5.16 3.49 -22.42
C ALA A 131 -3.76 3.63 -21.79
N ALA A 132 -3.58 4.59 -20.85
CA ALA A 132 -2.32 4.76 -20.14
C ALA A 132 -2.02 3.62 -19.15
N LEU A 133 -2.99 2.74 -18.88
CA LEU A 133 -2.88 1.64 -17.91
C LEU A 133 -2.51 0.30 -18.57
N GLU A 134 -2.41 0.26 -19.90
CA GLU A 134 -2.08 -0.95 -20.64
C GLU A 134 -0.74 -1.55 -20.19
N GLY A 135 -0.74 -2.83 -19.81
CA GLY A 135 0.45 -3.56 -19.35
C GLY A 135 0.94 -3.19 -17.94
N VAL A 136 0.33 -2.20 -17.27
CA VAL A 136 0.71 -1.80 -15.90
C VAL A 136 0.24 -2.83 -14.87
N TYR A 137 -0.99 -3.30 -15.02
CA TYR A 137 -1.65 -4.16 -14.05
C TYR A 137 -1.51 -5.61 -14.44
N ALA A 138 -1.05 -6.41 -13.49
CA ALA A 138 -0.94 -7.83 -13.70
C ALA A 138 -2.35 -8.49 -13.71
N SER A 139 -3.34 -7.83 -13.11
CA SER A 139 -4.70 -8.35 -12.93
C SER A 139 -5.76 -7.32 -13.33
N ALA A 140 -5.60 -6.64 -14.48
CA ALA A 140 -6.51 -5.57 -14.94
C ALA A 140 -8.01 -5.95 -14.89
N ALA A 141 -8.33 -7.20 -15.22
CA ALA A 141 -9.71 -7.68 -15.29
C ALA A 141 -10.50 -7.57 -13.97
N VAL A 142 -9.85 -7.75 -12.80
CA VAL A 142 -10.57 -7.72 -11.51
C VAL A 142 -11.11 -6.32 -11.20
N TRP A 143 -10.46 -5.29 -11.73
CA TRP A 143 -10.82 -3.89 -11.51
C TRP A 143 -11.97 -3.41 -12.38
N SER A 144 -12.23 -4.07 -13.52
CA SER A 144 -13.27 -3.68 -14.48
C SER A 144 -14.69 -3.67 -13.91
N ARG A 145 -14.91 -4.36 -12.79
CA ARG A 145 -16.22 -4.49 -12.13
C ARG A 145 -16.46 -3.43 -11.06
N PHE A 146 -15.44 -2.67 -10.68
CA PHE A 146 -15.55 -1.66 -9.63
C PHE A 146 -15.97 -0.31 -10.23
N ALA A 147 -16.99 0.30 -9.63
CA ALA A 147 -17.32 1.68 -9.95
C ALA A 147 -16.23 2.63 -9.39
N PRO A 148 -15.80 3.67 -10.12
CA PRO A 148 -14.80 4.62 -9.64
C PRO A 148 -15.09 5.16 -8.24
N GLU A 149 -16.34 5.56 -7.99
CA GLU A 149 -16.77 6.15 -6.71
C GLU A 149 -16.72 5.17 -5.52
N GLN A 150 -16.65 3.86 -5.77
CA GLN A 150 -16.52 2.82 -4.75
C GLN A 150 -15.11 2.76 -4.15
N VAL A 151 -14.09 3.24 -4.87
CA VAL A 151 -12.69 3.05 -4.48
C VAL A 151 -12.01 4.38 -4.13
N THR A 152 -11.30 4.38 -3.00
CA THR A 152 -10.34 5.43 -2.66
C THR A 152 -8.96 4.84 -2.36
N LEU A 153 -7.96 5.70 -2.24
CA LEU A 153 -6.56 5.34 -2.00
C LEU A 153 -6.04 6.08 -0.77
N ALA A 154 -5.21 5.42 0.03
CA ALA A 154 -4.33 6.07 0.98
C ALA A 154 -2.86 5.83 0.65
N SER A 155 -2.00 6.81 0.96
CA SER A 155 -0.56 6.59 0.94
C SER A 155 -0.16 5.58 2.04
N PRO A 156 0.45 4.43 1.72
CA PRO A 156 0.98 3.51 2.72
C PRO A 156 2.36 3.98 3.18
N ASP A 157 2.40 4.94 4.10
CA ASP A 157 3.67 5.53 4.51
C ASP A 157 4.37 4.79 5.65
N ALA A 158 3.64 4.00 6.45
CA ALA A 158 4.23 3.22 7.53
C ALA A 158 5.10 2.10 6.95
N GLN A 159 6.36 1.99 7.40
CA GLN A 159 7.16 0.80 7.13
C GLN A 159 6.90 -0.23 8.22
N ALA A 160 6.46 -1.41 7.80
CA ALA A 160 6.21 -2.53 8.68
C ALA A 160 6.72 -3.83 8.07
N VAL A 161 7.15 -4.74 8.93
CA VAL A 161 7.82 -5.99 8.55
C VAL A 161 7.50 -7.07 9.56
N ARG A 162 7.28 -8.28 9.06
CA ARG A 162 7.32 -9.49 9.89
C ARG A 162 8.79 -9.90 10.01
N LEU A 163 9.34 -9.83 11.23
CA LEU A 163 10.73 -10.20 11.47
C LEU A 163 10.92 -11.71 11.51
N ASP A 164 9.95 -12.42 12.08
CA ASP A 164 9.91 -13.88 12.14
C ASP A 164 8.81 -14.42 11.22
N PRO A 165 9.15 -15.10 10.12
CA PRO A 165 8.17 -15.75 9.25
C PRO A 165 7.30 -16.80 9.95
N ALA A 166 7.78 -17.40 11.04
CA ALA A 166 7.03 -18.38 11.83
C ALA A 166 5.94 -17.75 12.71
N GLN A 167 5.98 -16.41 12.90
CA GLN A 167 5.00 -15.65 13.68
C GLN A 167 4.20 -14.68 12.79
N PRO A 168 3.28 -15.19 11.93
CA PRO A 168 2.52 -14.35 11.00
C PRO A 168 1.61 -13.32 11.70
N GLY A 169 1.30 -13.53 12.98
CA GLY A 169 0.52 -12.62 13.82
C GLY A 169 1.31 -11.48 14.46
N VAL A 170 2.63 -11.38 14.23
CA VAL A 170 3.49 -10.33 14.80
C VAL A 170 4.03 -9.42 13.70
N LEU A 171 3.77 -8.12 13.82
CA LEU A 171 4.23 -7.12 12.85
C LEU A 171 4.95 -5.97 13.55
N THR A 172 6.18 -5.69 13.13
CA THR A 172 7.02 -4.62 13.67
C THR A 172 6.98 -3.40 12.75
N VAL A 173 6.58 -2.25 13.27
CA VAL A 173 6.56 -0.96 12.57
C VAL A 173 7.92 -0.27 12.78
N THR A 174 8.73 -0.24 11.72
CA THR A 174 10.08 0.35 11.74
C THR A 174 10.08 1.83 11.40
N LEU A 175 9.03 2.34 10.73
CA LEU A 175 8.82 3.77 10.51
C LEU A 175 7.35 4.11 10.68
N ALA A 176 7.04 4.87 11.72
CA ALA A 176 5.67 5.13 12.13
C ALA A 176 5.06 6.38 11.47
N SER A 177 4.90 6.31 10.15
CA SER A 177 4.19 7.34 9.36
C SER A 177 2.68 7.07 9.26
N ASN A 178 1.90 8.07 8.87
CA ASN A 178 0.44 7.99 8.83
C ASN A 178 -0.07 7.53 7.47
N PHE A 179 -1.21 6.84 7.44
CA PHE A 179 -2.00 6.65 6.22
C PHE A 179 -2.75 7.94 5.91
N LYS A 180 -2.58 8.50 4.71
CA LYS A 180 -3.34 9.67 4.26
C LYS A 180 -4.32 9.24 3.18
N ALA A 181 -5.58 9.06 3.55
CA ALA A 181 -6.64 8.61 2.65
C ALA A 181 -7.25 9.78 1.90
N ALA A 182 -7.28 9.70 0.56
CA ALA A 182 -8.08 10.59 -0.27
C ALA A 182 -9.57 10.41 0.06
N PRO A 183 -10.39 11.46 -0.14
CA PRO A 183 -11.82 11.37 0.15
C PRO A 183 -12.52 10.35 -0.76
N PHE A 184 -13.54 9.68 -0.22
CA PHE A 184 -14.51 8.97 -1.03
C PHE A 184 -15.37 9.96 -1.83
N ALA A 185 -15.92 9.49 -2.95
CA ALA A 185 -16.82 10.31 -3.77
C ALA A 185 -18.23 10.40 -3.16
N ARG A 186 -18.70 9.34 -2.51
CA ARG A 186 -20.01 9.32 -1.83
C ARG A 186 -19.88 9.85 -0.40
N ALA A 187 -20.81 10.71 0.01
CA ALA A 187 -20.78 11.35 1.31
C ALA A 187 -20.91 10.35 2.48
N GLU A 188 -21.69 9.28 2.32
CA GLU A 188 -21.86 8.22 3.32
C GLU A 188 -20.56 7.42 3.53
N ASP A 189 -19.88 7.06 2.43
CA ASP A 189 -18.60 6.36 2.46
C ASP A 189 -17.52 7.24 3.11
N GLN A 190 -17.53 8.54 2.83
CA GLN A 190 -16.64 9.51 3.46
C GLN A 190 -16.93 9.65 4.96
N ALA A 191 -18.21 9.73 5.35
CA ALA A 191 -18.58 9.82 6.76
C ALA A 191 -18.11 8.60 7.57
N LEU A 192 -18.15 7.41 6.96
CA LEU A 192 -17.57 6.20 7.54
C LEU A 192 -16.05 6.33 7.69
N LEU A 193 -15.32 6.75 6.65
CA LEU A 193 -13.87 6.96 6.73
C LEU A 193 -13.49 7.98 7.82
N ASP A 194 -14.23 9.08 7.93
CA ASP A 194 -14.02 10.10 8.97
C ASP A 194 -14.28 9.53 10.37
N GLN A 195 -15.28 8.66 10.50
CA GLN A 195 -15.54 7.96 11.77
C GLN A 195 -14.36 7.06 12.14
N LEU A 196 -13.90 6.20 11.22
CA LEU A 196 -12.77 5.30 11.47
C LEU A 196 -11.49 6.09 11.83
N SER A 197 -11.25 7.22 11.16
CA SER A 197 -10.14 8.12 11.46
C SER A 197 -10.21 8.70 12.87
N ARG A 198 -11.39 9.19 13.29
CA ARG A 198 -11.61 9.72 14.65
C ARG A 198 -11.47 8.64 15.73
N ASP A 199 -12.08 7.47 15.52
CA ASP A 199 -12.08 6.38 16.49
C ASP A 199 -10.64 5.82 16.67
N TRP A 200 -9.90 5.65 15.56
CA TRP A 200 -8.47 5.29 15.58
C TRP A 200 -7.63 6.29 16.37
N ALA A 201 -7.88 7.60 16.19
CA ALA A 201 -7.15 8.66 16.87
C ALA A 201 -7.53 8.81 18.35
N ALA A 202 -8.76 8.45 18.73
CA ALA A 202 -9.24 8.50 20.11
C ALA A 202 -8.63 7.40 20.98
N TYR A 203 -8.28 6.24 20.39
CA TYR A 203 -7.69 5.13 21.11
C TYR A 203 -6.37 5.49 21.81
N LYS A 204 -6.26 5.09 23.09
CA LYS A 204 -5.04 5.20 23.90
C LYS A 204 -4.65 3.83 24.44
N HIS A 205 -3.36 3.52 24.38
CA HIS A 205 -2.75 2.38 25.06
C HIS A 205 -1.94 2.92 26.24
N GLU A 206 -2.28 2.48 27.46
CA GLU A 206 -1.59 2.93 28.69
C GLU A 206 -1.52 4.47 28.81
N GLY A 207 -2.61 5.15 28.45
CA GLY A 207 -2.70 6.62 28.49
C GLY A 207 -2.01 7.35 27.32
N GLN A 208 -1.28 6.64 26.45
CA GLN A 208 -0.57 7.21 25.31
C GLN A 208 -1.25 6.90 23.98
N ARG A 209 -1.14 7.79 22.99
CA ARG A 209 -1.64 7.54 21.63
C ARG A 209 -0.58 6.76 20.84
N PRO A 210 -0.86 5.52 20.40
CA PRO A 210 0.10 4.79 19.56
C PRO A 210 0.36 5.53 18.25
N PRO A 211 1.58 5.43 17.70
CA PRO A 211 1.92 6.09 16.45
C PRO A 211 1.24 5.37 15.26
N VAL A 212 1.36 5.95 14.05
CA VAL A 212 0.58 5.60 12.86
C VAL A 212 -0.90 5.96 13.03
N GLN A 213 -1.37 6.93 12.24
CA GLN A 213 -2.76 7.37 12.21
C GLN A 213 -3.36 7.12 10.83
N LEU A 214 -4.67 6.85 10.79
CA LEU A 214 -5.46 6.97 9.56
C LEU A 214 -6.00 8.40 9.49
N LEU A 215 -5.56 9.16 8.50
CA LEU A 215 -5.99 10.54 8.28
C LEU A 215 -6.91 10.59 7.07
N ALA A 216 -8.19 10.88 7.30
CA ALA A 216 -9.13 11.22 6.24
C ALA A 216 -8.80 12.63 5.71
N GLN A 217 -8.46 12.75 4.43
CA GLN A 217 -8.07 14.00 3.80
C GLN A 217 -9.20 14.54 2.92
N HIS A 218 -9.08 15.82 2.54
CA HIS A 218 -10.06 16.50 1.69
C HIS A 218 -9.62 16.61 0.23
N SER A 219 -8.33 16.43 -0.08
CA SER A 219 -7.84 16.44 -1.46
C SER A 219 -7.72 15.01 -1.99
N LEU A 220 -8.27 14.80 -3.19
CA LEU A 220 -8.17 13.54 -3.94
C LEU A 220 -6.72 13.17 -4.28
N HIS A 221 -5.85 14.18 -4.36
CA HIS A 221 -4.48 14.03 -4.84
C HIS A 221 -3.45 13.79 -3.73
N VAL A 222 -3.85 13.78 -2.45
CA VAL A 222 -2.90 13.56 -1.34
C VAL A 222 -2.09 12.27 -1.47
N PRO A 223 -2.66 11.13 -1.92
CA PRO A 223 -1.86 9.92 -2.13
C PRO A 223 -0.74 10.07 -3.18
N LEU A 224 -0.87 11.02 -4.12
CA LEU A 224 0.12 11.24 -5.19
C LEU A 224 1.46 11.73 -4.64
N ALA A 225 1.49 12.32 -3.44
CA ALA A 225 2.73 12.70 -2.75
C ALA A 225 3.73 11.54 -2.62
N LYS A 226 3.23 10.30 -2.68
CA LYS A 226 4.07 9.11 -2.60
C LYS A 226 4.78 8.78 -3.91
N TRP A 227 4.23 9.13 -5.07
CA TRP A 227 4.77 8.74 -6.37
C TRP A 227 6.22 9.20 -6.57
N PRO A 228 6.59 10.48 -6.32
CA PRO A 228 7.99 10.91 -6.47
C PRO A 228 8.95 10.13 -5.56
N MET A 229 8.53 9.78 -4.34
CA MET A 229 9.33 9.01 -3.39
C MET A 229 9.55 7.57 -3.87
N LEU A 230 8.52 6.95 -4.46
CA LEU A 230 8.61 5.59 -4.98
C LEU A 230 9.58 5.53 -6.17
N ILE A 231 9.52 6.50 -7.08
CA ILE A 231 10.42 6.54 -8.24
C ILE A 231 11.86 6.88 -7.84
N ALA A 232 12.06 7.97 -7.08
CA ALA A 232 13.40 8.42 -6.70
C ALA A 232 14.09 7.49 -5.68
N GLY A 233 13.32 6.73 -4.89
CA GLY A 233 13.82 5.80 -3.87
C GLY A 233 13.56 4.33 -4.22
N ASN A 234 12.31 3.88 -4.05
CA ASN A 234 11.98 2.46 -4.05
C ASN A 234 12.35 1.72 -5.34
N CYS A 235 12.07 2.31 -6.50
CA CYS A 235 12.35 1.72 -7.81
C CYS A 235 13.86 1.72 -8.13
N ARG A 236 14.64 2.60 -7.49
CA ARG A 236 16.10 2.68 -7.63
C ARG A 236 16.87 1.81 -6.63
N CYS A 237 16.17 1.02 -5.82
CA CYS A 237 16.79 0.01 -4.95
C CYS A 237 17.31 -1.20 -5.72
N LEU A 238 16.81 -1.46 -6.93
CA LEU A 238 17.37 -2.49 -7.81
C LEU A 238 18.64 -1.94 -8.48
N VAL A 239 19.74 -2.67 -8.39
CA VAL A 239 21.01 -2.34 -9.02
C VAL A 239 21.56 -3.54 -9.76
N GLU A 240 22.57 -3.33 -10.60
CA GLU A 240 23.30 -4.43 -11.20
C GLU A 240 23.87 -5.34 -10.11
N GLY A 241 23.64 -6.65 -10.22
CA GLY A 241 24.13 -7.64 -9.27
C GLY A 241 23.42 -7.72 -7.90
N GLY A 242 22.43 -6.86 -7.59
CA GLY A 242 21.77 -6.94 -6.28
C GLY A 242 20.72 -5.88 -5.97
N ILE A 243 20.55 -5.60 -4.67
CA ILE A 243 19.64 -4.58 -4.15
C ILE A 243 20.34 -3.74 -3.08
N ARG A 244 19.89 -2.49 -2.92
CA ARG A 244 20.40 -1.55 -1.92
C ARG A 244 19.28 -0.92 -1.07
N PRO A 245 19.61 -0.40 0.13
CA PRO A 245 18.66 0.39 0.93
C PRO A 245 18.09 1.60 0.18
N ILE A 246 16.89 2.06 0.56
CA ILE A 246 16.29 3.26 -0.04
C ILE A 246 17.14 4.50 0.24
N ALA A 247 17.72 4.61 1.44
CA ALA A 247 18.64 5.69 1.79
C ALA A 247 19.80 5.79 0.78
N GLU A 248 20.45 4.67 0.48
CA GLU A 248 21.53 4.62 -0.50
C GLU A 248 21.01 4.92 -1.92
N ALA A 249 19.85 4.41 -2.31
CA ALA A 249 19.25 4.68 -3.62
C ALA A 249 19.01 6.17 -3.88
N VAL A 250 18.59 6.91 -2.85
CA VAL A 250 18.37 8.36 -2.94
C VAL A 250 19.68 9.15 -2.91
N HIS A 251 20.62 8.76 -2.05
CA HIS A 251 21.83 9.56 -1.76
C HIS A 251 23.06 9.22 -2.61
N ALA A 252 23.08 8.07 -3.32
CA ALA A 252 24.19 7.71 -4.21
C ALA A 252 24.35 8.68 -5.39
N ASP A 253 23.24 9.27 -5.85
CA ASP A 253 23.22 10.35 -6.83
C ASP A 253 21.99 11.22 -6.56
N LEU A 254 22.22 12.28 -5.78
CA LEU A 254 21.17 13.24 -5.39
C LEU A 254 20.64 14.04 -6.57
N ALA A 255 21.48 14.35 -7.57
CA ALA A 255 21.05 15.14 -8.73
C ALA A 255 20.03 14.34 -9.55
N THR A 256 20.33 13.07 -9.85
CA THR A 256 19.37 12.18 -10.53
C THR A 256 18.12 11.93 -9.67
N SER A 257 18.28 11.77 -8.34
CA SER A 257 17.14 11.65 -7.43
C SER A 257 16.22 12.86 -7.49
N GLU A 258 16.78 14.07 -7.47
CA GLU A 258 16.03 15.32 -7.54
C GLU A 258 15.33 15.47 -8.89
N GLN A 259 16.04 15.21 -9.99
CA GLN A 259 15.48 15.27 -11.34
C GLN A 259 14.24 14.36 -11.49
N LEU A 260 14.35 13.09 -11.07
CA LEU A 260 13.22 12.15 -11.09
C LEU A 260 12.10 12.61 -10.17
N TYR A 261 12.44 13.08 -8.97
CA TYR A 261 11.45 13.53 -8.00
C TYR A 261 10.64 14.71 -8.54
N VAL A 262 11.31 15.70 -9.13
CA VAL A 262 10.70 16.89 -9.71
C VAL A 262 9.81 16.50 -10.89
N ALA A 263 10.28 15.67 -11.83
CA ALA A 263 9.47 15.23 -12.97
C ALA A 263 8.15 14.57 -12.55
N VAL A 264 8.20 13.69 -11.52
CA VAL A 264 6.99 13.03 -11.01
C VAL A 264 6.11 13.97 -10.18
N THR A 265 6.72 14.98 -9.54
CA THR A 265 5.98 16.05 -8.84
C THR A 265 5.22 16.91 -9.84
N GLU A 266 5.85 17.31 -10.95
CA GLU A 266 5.22 18.05 -12.04
C GLU A 266 4.08 17.26 -12.68
N LEU A 267 4.25 15.94 -12.86
CA LEU A 267 3.16 15.06 -13.26
C LEU A 267 1.99 15.13 -12.27
N ALA A 268 2.24 14.99 -10.97
CA ALA A 268 1.17 15.05 -9.97
C ALA A 268 0.44 16.41 -9.98
N LEU A 269 1.17 17.52 -10.15
CA LEU A 269 0.59 18.86 -10.31
C LEU A 269 -0.28 18.96 -11.57
N SER A 270 0.19 18.42 -12.70
CA SER A 270 -0.58 18.40 -13.97
C SER A 270 -1.89 17.63 -13.85
N LEU A 271 -1.94 16.62 -12.97
CA LEU A 271 -3.13 15.83 -12.66
C LEU A 271 -4.07 16.50 -11.67
N GLY A 272 -3.76 17.70 -11.17
CA GLY A 272 -4.61 18.47 -10.26
C GLY A 272 -4.20 18.45 -8.80
N ALA A 273 -3.03 17.88 -8.46
CA ALA A 273 -2.47 18.05 -7.12
C ALA A 273 -2.14 19.51 -6.84
N ARG A 274 -2.28 19.93 -5.58
CA ARG A 274 -1.78 21.23 -5.11
C ARG A 274 -0.40 21.02 -4.51
N GLU A 275 0.44 22.06 -4.51
CA GLU A 275 1.75 22.02 -3.83
C GLU A 275 1.63 21.56 -2.37
N ALA A 276 0.59 22.01 -1.65
CA ALA A 276 0.32 21.63 -0.27
C ALA A 276 -0.06 20.15 -0.08
N ASP A 277 -0.45 19.45 -1.15
CA ASP A 277 -0.70 18.01 -1.12
C ASP A 277 0.61 17.22 -1.22
N LEU A 278 1.70 17.83 -1.73
CA LEU A 278 2.98 17.19 -2.05
C LEU A 278 4.07 17.51 -1.01
N VAL A 279 5.22 16.85 -1.15
CA VAL A 279 6.37 17.02 -0.24
C VAL A 279 7.55 17.55 -1.04
N PRO A 280 8.27 18.59 -0.58
CA PRO A 280 9.47 19.06 -1.26
C PRO A 280 10.58 18.00 -1.26
N PHE A 281 11.37 17.93 -2.33
CA PHE A 281 12.47 16.97 -2.46
C PHE A 281 13.44 17.05 -1.27
N ALA A 282 13.85 18.25 -0.84
CA ALA A 282 14.76 18.41 0.29
C ALA A 282 14.23 17.77 1.60
N ALA A 283 12.91 17.86 1.84
CA ALA A 283 12.28 17.22 2.99
C ALA A 283 12.28 15.69 2.85
N TYR A 284 11.99 15.18 1.65
CA TYR A 284 12.09 13.76 1.35
C TYR A 284 13.52 13.23 1.45
N ALA A 285 14.51 13.88 0.84
CA ALA A 285 15.91 13.47 0.87
C ALA A 285 16.45 13.36 2.31
N LYS A 286 16.10 14.33 3.17
CA LYS A 286 16.40 14.25 4.61
C LYS A 286 15.72 13.05 5.28
N ALA A 287 14.42 12.86 5.05
CA ALA A 287 13.70 11.70 5.61
C ALA A 287 14.24 10.36 5.09
N ALA A 288 14.73 10.32 3.85
CA ALA A 288 15.26 9.13 3.21
C ALA A 288 16.49 8.54 3.92
N GLN A 289 17.24 9.36 4.67
CA GLN A 289 18.38 8.90 5.48
C GLN A 289 17.99 7.83 6.51
N GLY A 290 16.75 7.87 7.01
CA GLY A 290 16.23 6.87 7.94
C GLY A 290 15.72 5.58 7.28
N LEU A 291 15.72 5.50 5.94
CA LEU A 291 15.16 4.36 5.19
C LEU A 291 16.26 3.32 4.91
N THR A 292 16.69 2.64 5.97
CA THR A 292 17.84 1.73 5.99
C THR A 292 17.59 0.34 5.39
N ARG A 293 16.37 0.08 4.92
CA ARG A 293 16.00 -1.20 4.28
C ARG A 293 15.77 -1.05 2.79
N PRO A 294 16.04 -2.08 1.97
CA PRO A 294 15.61 -2.11 0.58
C PRO A 294 14.09 -2.08 0.45
N SER A 295 13.59 -1.53 -0.65
CA SER A 295 12.15 -1.45 -0.92
C SER A 295 11.49 -2.82 -1.01
N SER A 296 10.18 -2.89 -0.78
CA SER A 296 9.40 -4.13 -0.99
C SER A 296 9.50 -4.63 -2.42
N LEU A 297 9.52 -3.73 -3.41
CA LEU A 297 9.73 -4.03 -4.82
C LEU A 297 11.07 -4.74 -5.05
N ALA A 298 12.17 -4.13 -4.60
CA ALA A 298 13.51 -4.70 -4.80
C ALA A 298 13.67 -6.04 -4.08
N ARG A 299 13.15 -6.17 -2.85
CA ARG A 299 13.16 -7.45 -2.11
C ARG A 299 12.36 -8.54 -2.83
N ALA A 300 11.19 -8.22 -3.37
CA ALA A 300 10.39 -9.18 -4.13
C ALA A 300 11.16 -9.68 -5.37
N LEU A 301 11.75 -8.77 -6.14
CA LEU A 301 12.54 -9.09 -7.32
C LEU A 301 13.78 -9.94 -6.98
N ALA A 302 14.52 -9.59 -5.91
CA ALA A 302 15.66 -10.37 -5.45
C ALA A 302 15.28 -11.79 -5.01
N ASN A 303 14.08 -11.95 -4.43
CA ASN A 303 13.52 -13.24 -4.03
C ASN A 303 12.87 -14.01 -5.18
N GLY A 304 13.07 -13.61 -6.43
CA GLY A 304 12.61 -14.35 -7.60
C GLY A 304 11.16 -14.07 -8.03
N ALA A 305 10.54 -12.99 -7.55
CA ALA A 305 9.19 -12.64 -7.99
C ALA A 305 9.18 -12.38 -9.51
N THR A 306 8.26 -13.04 -10.21
CA THR A 306 8.03 -12.85 -11.66
C THR A 306 7.00 -11.77 -11.97
N ARG A 307 6.35 -11.24 -10.94
CA ARG A 307 5.34 -10.18 -11.03
C ARG A 307 5.46 -9.28 -9.79
N VAL A 308 5.37 -7.97 -10.00
CA VAL A 308 5.45 -6.94 -8.97
C VAL A 308 4.52 -5.79 -9.33
N GLU A 309 4.22 -4.91 -8.37
CA GLU A 309 3.54 -3.64 -8.66
C GLU A 309 4.41 -2.78 -9.57
N ARG A 310 3.89 -2.40 -10.75
CA ARG A 310 4.62 -1.62 -11.77
C ARG A 310 4.32 -0.12 -11.68
N ILE A 311 4.52 0.48 -10.52
CA ILE A 311 4.36 1.94 -10.34
C ILE A 311 5.32 2.72 -11.24
N ASP A 312 6.52 2.19 -11.50
CA ASP A 312 7.47 2.70 -12.49
C ASP A 312 6.85 2.84 -13.89
N LEU A 313 6.19 1.77 -14.36
CA LEU A 313 5.56 1.75 -15.68
C LEU A 313 4.35 2.68 -15.75
N LEU A 314 3.54 2.72 -14.68
CA LEU A 314 2.41 3.66 -14.59
C LEU A 314 2.91 5.10 -14.76
N ILE A 315 3.90 5.51 -13.96
CA ILE A 315 4.40 6.89 -13.99
C ILE A 315 5.05 7.22 -15.34
N MET A 316 5.83 6.31 -15.91
CA MET A 316 6.43 6.51 -17.24
C MET A 316 5.35 6.73 -18.31
N ARG A 317 4.27 5.93 -18.31
CA ARG A 317 3.16 6.08 -19.25
C ARG A 317 2.37 7.37 -19.03
N LEU A 318 2.15 7.76 -17.77
CA LEU A 318 1.46 9.00 -17.44
C LEU A 318 2.26 10.25 -17.81
N LEU A 319 3.59 10.22 -17.66
CA LEU A 319 4.46 11.29 -18.16
C LEU A 319 4.27 11.48 -19.67
N ALA A 320 4.37 10.39 -20.44
CA ALA A 320 4.18 10.43 -21.88
C ALA A 320 2.76 10.89 -22.28
N ALA A 321 1.72 10.40 -21.59
CA ALA A 321 0.33 10.78 -21.87
C ALA A 321 0.04 12.27 -21.58
N GLN A 322 0.76 12.87 -20.63
CA GLN A 322 0.66 14.29 -20.29
C GLN A 322 1.65 15.19 -21.05
N GLY A 323 2.40 14.63 -22.01
CA GLY A 323 3.35 15.38 -22.84
C GLY A 323 4.67 15.72 -22.13
N PHE A 324 4.97 15.11 -20.99
CA PHE A 324 6.28 15.20 -20.35
C PHE A 324 7.25 14.16 -20.94
N ASP A 325 8.55 14.39 -20.74
CA ASP A 325 9.61 13.46 -21.15
C ASP A 325 9.64 12.21 -20.24
N PRO A 326 9.35 11.00 -20.75
CA PRO A 326 9.43 9.77 -19.96
C PRO A 326 10.86 9.20 -19.89
N ALA A 327 11.81 9.69 -20.71
CA ALA A 327 13.14 9.12 -20.86
C ALA A 327 13.91 8.92 -19.54
N PRO A 328 13.81 9.83 -18.53
CA PRO A 328 14.47 9.60 -17.24
C PRO A 328 14.03 8.32 -16.50
N LEU A 329 12.82 7.80 -16.75
CA LEU A 329 12.31 6.58 -16.12
C LEU A 329 12.65 5.30 -16.89
N GLU A 330 13.00 5.39 -18.18
CA GLU A 330 13.26 4.23 -19.04
C GLU A 330 14.30 3.26 -18.47
N PRO A 331 15.46 3.71 -17.92
CA PRO A 331 16.44 2.79 -17.34
C PRO A 331 15.90 2.03 -16.13
N ILE A 332 15.04 2.66 -15.33
CA ILE A 332 14.41 2.04 -14.16
C ILE A 332 13.43 0.95 -14.61
N VAL A 333 12.56 1.28 -15.56
CA VAL A 333 11.57 0.36 -16.14
C VAL A 333 12.27 -0.84 -16.79
N ALA A 334 13.28 -0.59 -17.62
CA ALA A 334 14.03 -1.63 -18.31
C ALA A 334 14.76 -2.57 -17.33
N ALA A 335 15.36 -2.04 -16.25
CA ALA A 335 16.01 -2.86 -15.24
C ALA A 335 15.03 -3.78 -14.50
N ILE A 336 13.83 -3.28 -14.17
CA ILE A 336 12.78 -4.07 -13.54
C ILE A 336 12.29 -5.17 -14.50
N GLU A 337 12.08 -4.85 -15.77
CA GLU A 337 11.64 -5.82 -16.78
C GLU A 337 12.67 -6.92 -17.04
N ALA A 338 13.95 -6.55 -17.18
CA ALA A 338 15.04 -7.50 -17.32
C ALA A 338 15.07 -8.47 -16.13
N ARG A 339 14.98 -7.96 -14.89
CA ARG A 339 14.96 -8.81 -13.69
C ARG A 339 13.73 -9.71 -13.63
N LEU A 340 12.56 -9.24 -14.03
CA LEU A 340 11.34 -10.06 -14.10
C LEU A 340 11.49 -11.20 -15.12
N ALA A 341 12.05 -10.91 -16.29
CA ALA A 341 12.32 -11.91 -17.34
C ALA A 341 13.34 -12.96 -16.88
N GLU A 342 14.42 -12.54 -16.22
CA GLU A 342 15.42 -13.45 -15.62
C GLU A 342 14.79 -14.37 -14.56
N ASN A 343 13.93 -13.82 -13.70
CA ASN A 343 13.22 -14.59 -12.69
C ASN A 343 12.30 -15.64 -13.33
N ALA A 344 11.58 -15.26 -14.39
CA ALA A 344 10.71 -16.17 -15.13
C ALA A 344 11.49 -17.28 -15.84
N ALA A 345 12.60 -16.94 -16.50
CA ALA A 345 13.48 -17.91 -17.14
C ALA A 345 14.07 -18.92 -16.16
N ARG A 346 14.49 -18.47 -14.96
CA ARG A 346 15.00 -19.35 -13.90
C ARG A 346 13.95 -20.36 -13.44
N ILE A 347 12.70 -19.93 -13.25
CA ILE A 347 11.60 -20.84 -12.88
C ILE A 347 11.34 -21.84 -14.00
N ALA A 348 11.30 -21.40 -15.26
CA ALA A 348 11.10 -22.28 -16.40
C ALA A 348 12.24 -23.32 -16.56
N SER A 349 13.48 -22.94 -16.25
CA SER A 349 14.63 -23.87 -16.30
C SER A 349 14.68 -24.88 -15.15
N ALA A 350 13.95 -24.61 -14.06
CA ALA A 350 13.90 -25.46 -12.88
C ALA A 350 12.67 -26.40 -12.85
N ALA A 351 11.73 -26.22 -13.78
CA ALA A 351 10.52 -27.03 -13.96
C ALA A 351 10.74 -28.15 -14.98
#